data_AF-A0A6G1SLG3-F1
#
_entry.id   AF-A0A6G1SLG3-F1
#
_cell.length_a   1.000
_cell.length_b   1.000
_cell.length_c   1.000
_cell.angle_alpha   90.00
_cell.angle_beta   90.00
_cell.angle_gamma   90.00
#
_symmetry.space_group_name_H-M   'P 1'
#
loop_
_entity.id
_entity.type
_entity.pdbx_description
1 polymer ?
#
loop_
_entity_poly.entity_id
_entity_poly.type
_entity_poly.pdbx_seq_one_letter_code
_entity_poly.pdbx_strand_id
1 'polypeptide(L)'
;QSRPVTGLDSFTQEELLHELDKCPPSELTFFTRANIGEVMPYGIRPLTVTFPMGAWSVTGYRMISPLLPHKPPFTPQVVIDFSYQKYHSLFSCTNSLLLSLDEDKKSVLTRSMEIGFFGREIGTRPDLIEASRGLPRAPRAFEGTRYMLYTWRLRLMPVRTVERELHVMLQLRNDIKTLKLARGYESNKLLGLYNQMCAVMRYSECCWSNHIAVVTMATNSNIALSAILSKYIKDPKQLCAATNRFLAISKDVVSAEIPKRVRKMAELVRAKGSDEARAFVGLSPDEALKYVVNGANDENENKNEPLRLAFEEFMAKFGHRSYNELELAARAWRENPSKVAEMIQKNCAALLEEKQTKEDHRDKSIDDIIKSLDLKLAFVDSLLIRKLVAPRCQLMLSLREKTKNILVMFNDCLRESSRMLAKELVRQQRIPDEDLLYYVAFDELKPLVMDYQPAVVMQAVKRRQLFKRMFSEVWKFDEIFSEVVPNHMKPTKELDEAIAQAPKLYGTPASSGKVQGRVCRVEGHKELDKVRPD
;
A
#
# COMPACT_ATOMS: atom_id res chain seq x y z
N GLN A 1 12.74 -34.98 -10.10
CA GLN A 1 12.40 -36.12 -9.22
C GLN A 1 11.01 -36.62 -9.63
N SER A 2 10.86 -37.90 -9.97
CA SER A 2 9.58 -38.49 -10.40
C SER A 2 8.62 -38.64 -9.21
N ARG A 3 7.33 -38.33 -9.42
CA ARG A 3 6.27 -38.42 -8.39
C ARG A 3 6.07 -39.87 -7.92
N PRO A 4 5.80 -40.11 -6.61
CA PRO A 4 5.37 -41.42 -6.13
C PRO A 4 4.03 -41.81 -6.79
N VAL A 5 3.93 -43.05 -7.28
CA VAL A 5 2.73 -43.57 -7.99
C VAL A 5 1.46 -43.48 -7.13
N THR A 6 1.59 -43.52 -5.81
CA THR A 6 0.48 -43.42 -4.85
C THR A 6 -0.02 -42.00 -4.58
N GLY A 7 0.62 -40.97 -5.17
CA GLY A 7 0.29 -39.56 -4.96
C GLY A 7 0.21 -38.73 -6.24
N LEU A 8 -0.02 -39.37 -7.39
CA LEU A 8 -0.05 -38.73 -8.72
C LEU A 8 -1.02 -37.55 -8.79
N ASP A 9 -2.17 -37.62 -8.09
CA ASP A 9 -3.18 -36.54 -8.09
C ASP A 9 -2.99 -35.54 -6.94
N SER A 10 -2.01 -35.78 -6.05
CA SER A 10 -1.74 -34.89 -4.92
C SER A 10 -0.71 -33.83 -5.31
N PHE A 11 -1.07 -32.56 -5.14
CA PHE A 11 -0.13 -31.47 -5.32
C PHE A 11 1.03 -31.63 -4.34
N THR A 12 2.25 -31.64 -4.88
CA THR A 12 3.47 -31.51 -4.11
C THR A 12 3.56 -30.10 -3.51
N GLN A 13 4.45 -29.93 -2.54
CA GLN A 13 4.69 -28.60 -1.97
C GLN A 13 5.12 -27.58 -3.03
N GLU A 14 5.93 -27.99 -4.00
CA GLU A 14 6.40 -27.13 -5.08
C GLU A 14 5.25 -26.73 -6.01
N GLU A 15 4.40 -27.68 -6.40
CA GLU A 15 3.23 -27.38 -7.23
C GLU A 15 2.22 -26.48 -6.51
N LEU A 16 2.00 -26.68 -5.20
CA LEU A 16 1.17 -25.74 -4.42
C LEU A 16 1.80 -24.34 -4.39
N LEU A 17 3.12 -24.25 -4.21
CA LEU A 17 3.83 -22.97 -4.15
C LEU A 17 3.70 -22.17 -5.46
N HIS A 18 3.65 -22.87 -6.60
CA HIS A 18 3.57 -22.30 -7.94
C HIS A 18 2.16 -22.29 -8.55
N GLU A 19 1.13 -22.79 -7.85
CA GLU A 19 -0.20 -23.04 -8.45
C GLU A 19 -0.88 -21.76 -8.97
N LEU A 20 -0.55 -20.60 -8.39
CA LEU A 20 -1.11 -19.28 -8.76
C LEU A 20 -0.09 -18.38 -9.46
N ASP A 21 1.05 -18.91 -9.88
CA ASP A 21 2.08 -18.11 -10.52
C ASP A 21 1.63 -17.66 -11.91
N LYS A 22 1.92 -16.39 -12.21
CA LYS A 22 1.73 -15.86 -13.55
C LYS A 22 2.90 -16.30 -14.42
N CYS A 23 2.64 -16.86 -15.60
CA CYS A 23 3.71 -17.28 -16.49
C CYS A 23 4.59 -16.07 -16.89
N PRO A 24 5.90 -16.08 -16.60
CA PRO A 24 6.80 -15.02 -17.03
C PRO A 24 6.94 -15.03 -18.56
N PRO A 25 7.15 -13.86 -19.21
CA PRO A 25 7.30 -13.77 -20.66
C PRO A 25 8.61 -14.41 -21.18
N SER A 26 9.61 -14.58 -20.32
CA SER A 26 10.91 -15.19 -20.63
C SER A 26 11.47 -15.91 -19.40
N GLU A 27 12.39 -16.85 -19.62
CA GLU A 27 13.12 -17.55 -18.54
C GLU A 27 13.90 -16.58 -17.63
N LEU A 28 14.44 -15.51 -18.23
CA LEU A 28 15.09 -14.43 -17.52
C LEU A 28 14.14 -13.23 -17.41
N THR A 29 13.29 -13.24 -16.39
CA THR A 29 12.39 -12.10 -16.07
C THR A 29 12.85 -11.43 -14.79
N PHE A 30 12.76 -10.11 -14.73
CA PHE A 30 13.13 -9.33 -13.55
C PHE A 30 11.93 -8.66 -12.90
N PHE A 31 11.93 -8.65 -11.58
CA PHE A 31 10.86 -8.18 -10.74
C PHE A 31 11.35 -7.16 -9.71
N THR A 32 10.42 -6.35 -9.22
CA THR A 32 10.63 -5.50 -8.05
C THR A 32 9.40 -5.52 -7.13
N ARG A 33 9.64 -5.32 -5.82
CA ARG A 33 8.60 -5.07 -4.81
C ARG A 33 8.55 -3.61 -4.35
N ALA A 34 9.23 -2.71 -5.05
CA ALA A 34 9.20 -1.28 -4.76
C ALA A 34 7.74 -0.78 -4.62
N ASN A 35 7.47 -0.03 -3.55
CA ASN A 35 6.15 0.44 -3.10
C ASN A 35 5.10 -0.64 -2.73
N ILE A 36 5.14 -1.86 -3.30
CA ILE A 36 4.19 -2.94 -2.97
C ILE A 36 4.32 -3.34 -1.50
N GLY A 37 5.55 -3.43 -1.00
CA GLY A 37 5.84 -3.83 0.38
C GLY A 37 5.14 -2.97 1.45
N GLU A 38 4.75 -1.73 1.14
CA GLU A 38 4.00 -0.87 2.07
C GLU A 38 2.59 -1.38 2.34
N VAL A 39 1.94 -1.96 1.34
CA VAL A 39 0.53 -2.33 1.36
C VAL A 39 0.30 -3.84 1.38
N MET A 40 1.27 -4.62 0.88
CA MET A 40 1.28 -6.08 0.86
C MET A 40 2.70 -6.60 1.18
N PRO A 41 3.16 -6.51 2.44
CA PRO A 41 4.52 -6.92 2.84
C PRO A 41 4.74 -8.44 2.83
N TYR A 42 3.70 -9.24 3.04
CA TYR A 42 3.78 -10.70 3.18
C TYR A 42 3.37 -11.45 1.90
N GLY A 43 3.50 -12.78 1.94
CA GLY A 43 2.78 -13.66 1.01
C GLY A 43 1.26 -13.46 1.13
N ILE A 44 0.60 -13.39 -0.02
CA ILE A 44 -0.79 -13.01 -0.19
C ILE A 44 -1.64 -14.26 -0.34
N ARG A 45 -2.74 -14.36 0.41
CA ARG A 45 -3.55 -15.58 0.44
C ARG A 45 -4.28 -15.84 -0.89
N PRO A 46 -4.54 -17.11 -1.25
CA PRO A 46 -5.14 -17.51 -2.53
C PRO A 46 -6.39 -16.72 -2.96
N LEU A 47 -7.32 -16.45 -2.03
CA LEU A 47 -8.52 -15.67 -2.34
C LEU A 47 -8.15 -14.25 -2.76
N THR A 48 -7.20 -13.61 -2.09
CA THR A 48 -6.75 -12.25 -2.43
C THR A 48 -6.08 -12.23 -3.80
N VAL A 49 -5.23 -13.22 -4.12
CA VAL A 49 -4.56 -13.33 -5.43
C VAL A 49 -5.56 -13.52 -6.57
N THR A 50 -6.54 -14.39 -6.38
CA THR A 50 -7.48 -14.77 -7.45
C THR A 50 -8.70 -13.84 -7.57
N PHE A 51 -9.01 -13.06 -6.52
CA PHE A 51 -10.18 -12.17 -6.51
C PHE A 51 -9.83 -10.68 -6.73
N PRO A 52 -9.47 -9.86 -5.72
CA PRO A 52 -9.21 -8.44 -5.94
C PRO A 52 -8.01 -8.20 -6.86
N MET A 53 -6.95 -8.97 -6.69
CA MET A 53 -5.74 -8.87 -7.52
C MET A 53 -5.98 -9.30 -8.97
N GLY A 54 -6.68 -10.44 -9.17
CA GLY A 54 -7.09 -10.88 -10.51
C GLY A 54 -7.98 -9.86 -11.23
N ALA A 55 -8.92 -9.25 -10.50
CA ALA A 55 -9.77 -8.20 -11.05
C ALA A 55 -9.02 -6.91 -11.37
N TRP A 56 -7.95 -6.58 -10.64
CA TRP A 56 -7.09 -5.44 -10.99
C TRP A 56 -6.39 -5.66 -12.32
N SER A 57 -5.89 -6.86 -12.62
CA SER A 57 -5.30 -7.14 -13.94
C SER A 57 -6.32 -6.93 -15.08
N VAL A 58 -7.58 -7.35 -14.89
CA VAL A 58 -8.66 -7.10 -15.86
C VAL A 58 -8.98 -5.60 -15.97
N THR A 59 -9.02 -4.91 -14.83
CA THR A 59 -9.30 -3.47 -14.76
C THR A 59 -8.18 -2.66 -15.44
N GLY A 60 -6.92 -3.01 -15.19
CA GLY A 60 -5.75 -2.42 -15.83
C GLY A 60 -5.80 -2.63 -17.34
N TYR A 61 -6.20 -3.80 -17.82
CA TYR A 61 -6.41 -4.04 -19.25
C TYR A 61 -7.50 -3.16 -19.85
N ARG A 62 -8.64 -3.02 -19.18
CA ARG A 62 -9.73 -2.14 -19.62
C ARG A 62 -9.33 -0.67 -19.64
N MET A 63 -8.50 -0.25 -18.69
CA MET A 63 -7.95 1.10 -18.64
C MET A 63 -6.95 1.35 -19.78
N ILE A 64 -6.05 0.40 -20.05
CA ILE A 64 -4.93 0.61 -20.98
C ILE A 64 -5.29 0.33 -22.43
N SER A 65 -6.09 -0.71 -22.72
CA SER A 65 -6.41 -1.09 -24.10
C SER A 65 -6.99 0.05 -24.97
N PRO A 66 -7.79 1.01 -24.47
CA PRO A 66 -8.24 2.16 -25.26
C PRO A 66 -7.14 3.19 -25.55
N LEU A 67 -6.05 3.19 -24.79
CA LEU A 67 -4.92 4.11 -24.94
C LEU A 67 -3.96 3.66 -26.05
N LEU A 68 -4.01 2.37 -26.44
CA LEU A 68 -3.10 1.78 -27.40
C LEU A 68 -3.62 1.85 -28.84
N PRO A 69 -2.74 1.98 -29.86
CA PRO A 69 -3.14 1.95 -31.27
C PRO A 69 -3.66 0.60 -31.72
N HIS A 70 -3.12 -0.48 -31.18
CA HIS A 70 -3.61 -1.84 -31.38
C HIS A 70 -3.91 -2.44 -30.02
N LYS A 71 -5.09 -3.05 -29.89
CA LYS A 71 -5.51 -3.70 -28.65
C LYS A 71 -4.89 -5.10 -28.60
N PRO A 72 -3.88 -5.35 -27.74
CA PRO A 72 -3.35 -6.71 -27.60
C PRO A 72 -4.46 -7.59 -27.01
N PRO A 73 -4.56 -8.89 -27.35
CA PRO A 73 -5.50 -9.77 -26.68
C PRO A 73 -5.21 -9.81 -25.18
N PHE A 74 -6.25 -9.88 -24.35
CA PHE A 74 -6.06 -10.13 -22.92
C PHE A 74 -5.67 -11.59 -22.72
N THR A 75 -4.37 -11.84 -22.54
CA THR A 75 -3.84 -13.18 -22.28
C THR A 75 -3.09 -13.20 -20.94
N PRO A 76 -2.92 -14.38 -20.31
CA PRO A 76 -2.11 -14.52 -19.12
C PRO A 76 -0.67 -14.00 -19.27
N GLN A 77 -0.15 -13.95 -20.50
CA GLN A 77 1.20 -13.47 -20.83
C GLN A 77 1.28 -11.93 -20.92
N VAL A 78 0.15 -11.21 -21.01
CA VAL A 78 0.16 -9.75 -20.97
C VAL A 78 0.23 -9.29 -19.51
N VAL A 79 1.39 -8.78 -19.10
CA VAL A 79 1.60 -8.17 -17.79
C VAL A 79 1.40 -6.66 -17.91
N ILE A 80 0.35 -6.16 -17.27
CA ILE A 80 -0.06 -4.76 -17.34
C ILE A 80 0.46 -4.01 -16.11
N ASP A 81 0.27 -4.63 -14.95
CA ASP A 81 0.60 -4.08 -13.65
C ASP A 81 1.39 -5.11 -12.81
N PHE A 82 0.71 -6.16 -12.35
CA PHE A 82 1.26 -7.12 -11.41
C PHE A 82 1.58 -8.46 -12.05
N SER A 83 2.67 -9.06 -11.57
CA SER A 83 2.97 -10.48 -11.68
C SER A 83 2.86 -11.10 -10.29
N TYR A 84 2.39 -12.34 -10.22
CA TYR A 84 2.33 -13.11 -8.98
C TYR A 84 3.29 -14.27 -9.09
N GLN A 85 4.19 -14.39 -8.13
CA GLN A 85 5.16 -15.48 -8.05
C GLN A 85 5.25 -15.93 -6.60
N LYS A 86 5.04 -17.22 -6.33
CA LYS A 86 5.06 -17.82 -5.00
C LYS A 86 4.26 -17.00 -3.98
N TYR A 87 3.02 -16.66 -4.37
CA TYR A 87 2.08 -15.82 -3.60
C TYR A 87 2.55 -14.40 -3.28
N HIS A 88 3.58 -13.87 -3.94
CA HIS A 88 3.99 -12.49 -3.80
C HIS A 88 3.56 -11.67 -5.01
N SER A 89 3.00 -10.48 -4.75
CA SER A 89 2.71 -9.48 -5.79
C SER A 89 3.97 -8.70 -6.14
N LEU A 90 4.30 -8.64 -7.43
CA LEU A 90 5.53 -8.09 -7.98
C LEU A 90 5.21 -7.16 -9.16
N PHE A 91 6.03 -6.14 -9.40
CA PHE A 91 6.05 -5.44 -10.68
C PHE A 91 7.08 -6.08 -11.61
N SER A 92 6.71 -6.31 -12.88
CA SER A 92 7.70 -6.66 -13.91
C SER A 92 8.54 -5.43 -14.25
N CYS A 93 9.86 -5.59 -14.29
CA CYS A 93 10.81 -4.55 -14.70
C CYS A 93 11.09 -4.59 -16.21
N THR A 94 10.68 -5.65 -16.90
CA THR A 94 10.84 -5.83 -18.35
C THR A 94 9.48 -5.93 -19.01
N ASN A 95 9.35 -5.40 -20.24
CA ASN A 95 8.15 -5.52 -21.07
C ASN A 95 6.83 -5.18 -20.32
N SER A 96 6.85 -4.11 -19.51
CA SER A 96 5.75 -3.67 -18.66
C SER A 96 5.21 -2.33 -19.11
N LEU A 97 3.89 -2.18 -19.13
CA LEU A 97 3.23 -0.92 -19.50
C LEU A 97 3.41 0.17 -18.44
N LEU A 98 3.67 -0.23 -17.18
CA LEU A 98 3.84 0.67 -16.04
C LEU A 98 5.33 0.99 -15.75
N LEU A 99 6.22 0.00 -15.83
CA LEU A 99 7.63 0.14 -15.45
C LEU A 99 8.54 -0.70 -16.37
N SER A 100 8.99 -0.13 -17.49
CA SER A 100 9.94 -0.78 -18.41
C SER A 100 11.35 -0.20 -18.22
N LEU A 101 12.30 -1.00 -17.73
CA LEU A 101 13.68 -0.61 -17.41
C LEU A 101 14.70 -1.10 -18.44
N ASP A 102 14.24 -1.72 -19.51
CA ASP A 102 14.99 -2.42 -20.57
C ASP A 102 15.41 -1.51 -21.74
N GLU A 103 15.28 -0.19 -21.61
CA GLU A 103 15.68 0.77 -22.65
C GLU A 103 17.06 1.38 -22.38
N ASP A 104 17.93 1.38 -23.39
CA ASP A 104 19.21 2.13 -23.37
C ASP A 104 18.98 3.64 -23.24
N LYS A 105 18.00 4.17 -23.99
CA LYS A 105 17.61 5.58 -24.00
C LYS A 105 16.24 5.75 -23.39
N LYS A 106 16.23 5.99 -22.08
CA LYS A 106 15.01 6.12 -21.29
C LYS A 106 14.25 7.40 -21.62
N SER A 107 12.94 7.28 -21.81
CA SER A 107 12.06 8.44 -21.94
C SER A 107 12.01 9.25 -20.64
N VAL A 108 11.54 10.49 -20.73
CA VAL A 108 11.27 11.31 -19.54
C VAL A 108 10.28 10.59 -18.62
N LEU A 109 9.23 9.95 -19.16
CA LEU A 109 8.27 9.19 -18.36
C LEU A 109 8.92 7.97 -17.71
N THR A 110 9.76 7.21 -18.42
CA THR A 110 10.47 6.05 -17.83
C THR A 110 11.33 6.47 -16.64
N ARG A 111 12.13 7.54 -16.81
CA ARG A 111 12.94 8.14 -15.72
C ARG A 111 12.06 8.65 -14.58
N SER A 112 10.87 9.18 -14.91
CA SER A 112 9.84 9.56 -13.94
C SER A 112 9.45 8.39 -13.07
N MET A 113 9.06 7.28 -13.70
CA MET A 113 8.58 6.10 -13.01
C MET A 113 9.69 5.49 -12.16
N GLU A 114 10.95 5.46 -12.61
CA GLU A 114 12.08 5.02 -11.79
C GLU A 114 12.23 5.84 -10.51
N ILE A 115 12.25 7.17 -10.61
CA ILE A 115 12.35 8.03 -9.43
C ILE A 115 11.13 7.82 -8.51
N GLY A 116 9.93 7.65 -9.07
CA GLY A 116 8.71 7.38 -8.30
C GLY A 116 8.71 6.02 -7.59
N PHE A 117 9.38 5.01 -8.16
CA PHE A 117 9.44 3.66 -7.60
C PHE A 117 10.61 3.46 -6.63
N PHE A 118 11.79 3.91 -7.03
CA PHE A 118 13.06 3.62 -6.34
C PHE A 118 13.62 4.84 -5.60
N GLY A 119 13.00 6.02 -5.75
CA GLY A 119 13.52 7.27 -5.20
C GLY A 119 14.77 7.79 -5.94
N ARG A 120 15.18 7.13 -7.01
CA ARG A 120 16.36 7.44 -7.84
C ARG A 120 16.18 6.91 -9.25
N GLU A 121 16.96 7.42 -10.18
CA GLU A 121 17.09 6.77 -11.49
C GLU A 121 17.87 5.45 -11.32
N ILE A 122 17.36 4.40 -11.93
CA ILE A 122 18.10 3.16 -12.12
C ILE A 122 18.98 3.42 -13.34
N GLY A 123 20.28 3.14 -13.27
CA GLY A 123 21.17 3.32 -14.44
C GLY A 123 20.77 2.42 -15.61
N THR A 124 21.56 2.44 -16.68
CA THR A 124 21.46 1.40 -17.71
C THR A 124 21.77 0.04 -17.09
N ARG A 125 20.94 -0.95 -17.38
CA ARG A 125 21.05 -2.32 -16.85
C ARG A 125 21.17 -3.30 -18.01
N PRO A 126 22.40 -3.65 -18.45
CA PRO A 126 22.63 -4.50 -19.61
C PRO A 126 21.94 -5.87 -19.49
N ASP A 127 21.85 -6.39 -18.27
CA ASP A 127 21.15 -7.62 -17.92
C ASP A 127 19.63 -7.54 -18.16
N LEU A 128 18.99 -6.41 -17.83
CA LEU A 128 17.57 -6.17 -18.14
C LEU A 128 17.33 -6.04 -19.66
N ILE A 129 18.25 -5.37 -20.36
CA ILE A 129 18.19 -5.21 -21.81
C ILE A 129 18.35 -6.57 -22.50
N GLU A 130 19.31 -7.38 -22.04
CA GLU A 130 19.54 -8.74 -22.54
C GLU A 130 18.34 -9.65 -22.30
N ALA A 131 17.78 -9.64 -21.08
CA ALA A 131 16.56 -10.36 -20.73
C ALA A 131 15.35 -10.00 -21.59
N SER A 132 15.34 -8.79 -22.15
CA SER A 132 14.25 -8.28 -22.99
C SER A 132 14.50 -8.47 -24.48
N ARG A 133 15.65 -9.03 -24.89
CA ARG A 133 15.95 -9.32 -26.30
C ARG A 133 14.93 -10.31 -26.86
N GLY A 134 14.31 -9.94 -27.98
CA GLY A 134 13.30 -10.76 -28.65
C GLY A 134 11.88 -10.61 -28.08
N LEU A 135 11.72 -9.93 -26.93
CA LEU A 135 10.39 -9.56 -26.45
C LEU A 135 9.88 -8.33 -27.23
N PRO A 136 8.59 -8.31 -27.64
CA PRO A 136 7.98 -7.09 -28.16
C PRO A 136 8.06 -5.97 -27.12
N ARG A 137 8.39 -4.75 -27.54
CA ARG A 137 8.39 -3.60 -26.62
C ARG A 137 6.97 -3.26 -26.20
N ALA A 138 6.76 -3.06 -24.90
CA ALA A 138 5.49 -2.58 -24.38
C ALA A 138 5.19 -1.17 -24.90
N PRO A 139 4.00 -0.90 -25.45
CA PRO A 139 3.65 0.44 -25.90
C PRO A 139 3.45 1.40 -24.71
N ARG A 140 3.76 2.69 -24.90
CA ARG A 140 3.67 3.70 -23.83
C ARG A 140 2.24 4.21 -23.64
N ALA A 141 1.42 3.43 -22.94
CA ALA A 141 0.01 3.71 -22.70
C ALA A 141 -0.26 5.06 -21.99
N PHE A 142 0.67 5.50 -21.16
CA PHE A 142 0.54 6.71 -20.34
C PHE A 142 1.18 7.95 -20.99
N GLU A 143 1.45 7.91 -22.29
CA GLU A 143 1.95 9.03 -23.08
C GLU A 143 0.97 9.41 -24.22
N GLY A 144 1.12 10.63 -24.76
CA GLY A 144 0.43 11.07 -25.97
C GLY A 144 -1.05 11.46 -25.83
N THR A 145 -1.66 11.83 -26.95
CA THR A 145 -2.98 12.47 -27.02
C THR A 145 -4.11 11.59 -26.47
N ARG A 146 -4.08 10.26 -26.68
CA ARG A 146 -5.11 9.36 -26.15
C ARG A 146 -5.13 9.34 -24.62
N TYR A 147 -3.96 9.28 -23.99
CA TYR A 147 -3.84 9.39 -22.53
C TYR A 147 -4.31 10.76 -22.02
N MET A 148 -3.93 11.84 -22.72
CA MET A 148 -4.38 13.20 -22.39
C MET A 148 -5.91 13.32 -22.43
N LEU A 149 -6.54 12.75 -23.47
CA LEU A 149 -7.99 12.68 -23.57
C LEU A 149 -8.56 11.80 -22.46
N TYR A 150 -8.11 10.55 -22.28
CA TYR A 150 -8.64 9.67 -21.24
C TYR A 150 -8.62 10.31 -19.83
N THR A 151 -7.56 11.05 -19.51
CA THR A 151 -7.38 11.71 -18.21
C THR A 151 -7.88 13.16 -18.16
N TRP A 152 -8.65 13.62 -19.15
CA TRP A 152 -9.05 15.04 -19.27
C TRP A 152 -9.76 15.56 -18.01
N ARG A 153 -10.65 14.76 -17.40
CA ARG A 153 -11.39 15.14 -16.18
C ARG A 153 -10.48 15.36 -15.00
N LEU A 154 -9.51 14.47 -14.78
CA LEU A 154 -8.51 14.61 -13.72
C LEU A 154 -7.57 15.80 -13.97
N ARG A 155 -7.36 16.20 -15.23
CA ARG A 155 -6.54 17.37 -15.55
C ARG A 155 -7.26 18.69 -15.30
N LEU A 156 -8.52 18.79 -15.71
CA LEU A 156 -9.32 20.02 -15.57
C LEU A 156 -9.93 20.18 -14.18
N MET A 157 -10.41 19.09 -13.58
CA MET A 157 -11.12 19.08 -12.30
C MET A 157 -10.64 17.93 -11.39
N PRO A 158 -9.35 17.91 -11.02
CA PRO A 158 -8.77 16.80 -10.26
C PRO A 158 -9.48 16.58 -8.92
N VAL A 159 -9.69 17.64 -8.14
CA VAL A 159 -10.29 17.58 -6.80
C VAL A 159 -11.72 17.04 -6.88
N ARG A 160 -12.57 17.64 -7.72
CA ARG A 160 -13.96 17.21 -7.89
C ARG A 160 -14.08 15.76 -8.37
N THR A 161 -13.16 15.30 -9.21
CA THR A 161 -13.17 13.92 -9.71
C THR A 161 -12.90 12.92 -8.58
N VAL A 162 -11.87 13.17 -7.78
CA VAL A 162 -11.52 12.32 -6.62
C VAL A 162 -12.55 12.42 -5.51
N GLU A 163 -13.13 13.60 -5.26
CA GLU A 163 -14.22 13.75 -4.28
C GLU A 163 -15.47 12.98 -4.69
N ARG A 164 -15.86 12.99 -5.97
CA ARG A 164 -16.99 12.20 -6.45
C ARG A 164 -16.77 10.71 -6.20
N GLU A 165 -15.56 10.22 -6.44
CA GLU A 165 -15.18 8.83 -6.18
C GLU A 165 -15.27 8.49 -4.69
N LEU A 166 -14.81 9.38 -3.81
CA LEU A 166 -14.96 9.23 -2.36
C LEU A 166 -16.43 9.10 -1.94
N HIS A 167 -17.32 9.92 -2.50
CA HIS A 167 -18.76 9.84 -2.20
C HIS A 167 -19.35 8.48 -2.61
N VAL A 168 -18.98 7.96 -3.79
CA VAL A 168 -19.40 6.63 -4.23
C VAL A 168 -18.92 5.55 -3.26
N MET A 169 -17.68 5.65 -2.77
CA MET A 169 -17.15 4.68 -1.80
C MET A 169 -17.83 4.77 -0.43
N LEU A 170 -18.18 5.97 0.03
CA LEU A 170 -18.93 6.15 1.26
C LEU A 170 -20.35 5.55 1.17
N GLN A 171 -21.01 5.70 0.01
CA GLN A 171 -22.29 5.07 -0.28
C GLN A 171 -22.17 3.55 -0.27
N LEU A 172 -21.23 2.99 -1.04
CA LEU A 172 -20.96 1.55 -1.08
C LEU A 172 -20.74 0.95 0.32
N ARG A 173 -19.99 1.68 1.16
CA ARG A 173 -19.74 1.28 2.55
C ARG A 173 -21.00 1.27 3.41
N ASN A 174 -21.91 2.22 3.20
CA ASN A 174 -23.21 2.21 3.87
C ASN A 174 -24.08 1.06 3.37
N ASP A 175 -24.07 0.76 2.08
CA ASP A 175 -24.83 -0.36 1.50
C ASP A 175 -24.37 -1.71 2.06
N ILE A 176 -23.05 -1.91 2.23
CA ILE A 176 -22.54 -3.13 2.86
C ILE A 176 -23.00 -3.27 4.32
N LYS A 177 -23.09 -2.15 5.06
CA LYS A 177 -23.61 -2.17 6.43
C LYS A 177 -25.10 -2.54 6.48
N THR A 178 -25.92 -2.01 5.58
CA THR A 178 -27.36 -2.35 5.55
C THR A 178 -27.57 -3.82 5.17
N LEU A 179 -26.69 -4.37 4.34
CA LEU A 179 -26.70 -5.79 3.95
C LEU A 179 -26.37 -6.75 5.11
N LYS A 180 -25.71 -6.28 6.19
CA LYS A 180 -25.61 -7.05 7.44
C LYS A 180 -26.98 -7.40 8.05
N LEU A 181 -28.01 -6.65 7.69
CA LEU A 181 -29.37 -6.84 8.18
C LEU A 181 -30.22 -7.71 7.25
N ALA A 182 -29.67 -8.27 6.16
CA ALA A 182 -30.38 -9.20 5.28
C ALA A 182 -30.77 -10.47 6.06
N ARG A 183 -32.04 -10.50 6.50
CA ARG A 183 -32.65 -11.61 7.23
C ARG A 183 -33.10 -12.67 6.25
N GLY A 184 -32.46 -13.84 6.28
CA GLY A 184 -33.02 -15.18 6.05
C GLY A 184 -33.88 -15.54 4.82
N TYR A 185 -34.28 -14.59 3.96
CA TYR A 185 -35.37 -14.78 3.00
C TYR A 185 -35.00 -14.65 1.52
N GLU A 186 -33.71 -14.57 1.18
CA GLU A 186 -33.26 -14.95 -0.17
C GLU A 186 -32.98 -16.44 -0.14
N SER A 187 -33.57 -17.23 -1.04
CA SER A 187 -33.62 -18.71 -1.03
C SER A 187 -32.28 -19.45 -0.91
N ASN A 188 -31.12 -18.76 -0.95
CA ASN A 188 -29.86 -19.20 -0.35
C ASN A 188 -29.01 -17.97 0.08
N LYS A 189 -28.95 -17.68 1.39
CA LYS A 189 -28.18 -16.55 1.97
C LYS A 189 -26.70 -16.54 1.55
N LEU A 190 -26.06 -17.70 1.35
CA LEU A 190 -24.67 -17.77 0.87
C LEU A 190 -24.53 -17.21 -0.55
N LEU A 191 -25.49 -17.55 -1.42
CA LEU A 191 -25.50 -17.06 -2.80
C LEU A 191 -25.70 -15.54 -2.84
N GLY A 192 -26.58 -15.00 -1.99
CA GLY A 192 -26.76 -13.55 -1.83
C GLY A 192 -25.46 -12.85 -1.42
N LEU A 193 -24.78 -13.35 -0.37
CA LEU A 193 -23.49 -12.81 0.10
C LEU A 193 -22.38 -12.91 -0.96
N TYR A 194 -22.31 -14.03 -1.69
CA TYR A 194 -21.36 -14.21 -2.79
C TYR A 194 -21.62 -13.22 -3.94
N ASN A 195 -22.88 -13.07 -4.35
CA ASN A 195 -23.28 -12.13 -5.41
C ASN A 195 -23.00 -10.68 -5.00
N GLN A 196 -23.22 -10.35 -3.73
CA GLN A 196 -22.86 -9.05 -3.17
C GLN A 196 -21.35 -8.83 -3.23
N MET A 197 -20.54 -9.78 -2.78
CA MET A 197 -19.08 -9.70 -2.85
C MET A 197 -18.62 -9.44 -4.30
N CYS A 198 -19.19 -10.14 -5.28
CA CYS A 198 -18.96 -9.90 -6.70
C CYS A 198 -19.42 -8.50 -7.16
N ALA A 199 -20.56 -8.02 -6.65
CA ALA A 199 -21.10 -6.71 -7.00
C ALA A 199 -20.22 -5.56 -6.51
N VAL A 200 -19.62 -5.68 -5.32
CA VAL A 200 -18.64 -4.71 -4.79
C VAL A 200 -17.51 -4.51 -5.79
N MET A 201 -17.02 -5.57 -6.44
CA MET A 201 -15.93 -5.46 -7.44
C MET A 201 -16.25 -4.58 -8.63
N ARG A 202 -17.52 -4.31 -8.95
CA ARG A 202 -17.88 -3.40 -10.05
C ARG A 202 -17.38 -1.97 -9.83
N TYR A 203 -17.07 -1.62 -8.59
CA TYR A 203 -16.51 -0.33 -8.21
C TYR A 203 -14.96 -0.29 -8.26
N SER A 204 -14.27 -1.41 -8.56
CA SER A 204 -12.81 -1.42 -8.63
C SER A 204 -12.26 -0.52 -9.74
N GLU A 205 -13.01 -0.38 -10.84
CA GLU A 205 -12.56 0.34 -12.04
C GLU A 205 -12.32 1.81 -11.78
N CYS A 206 -13.23 2.50 -11.10
CA CYS A 206 -13.04 3.92 -10.80
C CYS A 206 -11.89 4.15 -9.82
N CYS A 207 -11.76 3.31 -8.79
CA CYS A 207 -10.70 3.43 -7.78
C CYS A 207 -9.31 3.20 -8.38
N TRP A 208 -9.17 2.16 -9.19
CA TRP A 208 -7.88 1.80 -9.77
C TRP A 208 -7.44 2.78 -10.86
N SER A 209 -8.34 3.11 -11.79
CA SER A 209 -7.99 3.97 -12.94
C SER A 209 -7.58 5.37 -12.52
N ASN A 210 -8.33 6.00 -11.59
CA ASN A 210 -7.98 7.31 -11.08
C ASN A 210 -6.69 7.27 -10.26
N HIS A 211 -6.48 6.22 -9.45
CA HIS A 211 -5.24 6.10 -8.67
C HIS A 211 -4.00 6.05 -9.58
N ILE A 212 -3.99 5.17 -10.60
CA ILE A 212 -2.86 5.07 -11.53
C ILE A 212 -2.64 6.39 -12.29
N ALA A 213 -3.71 7.01 -12.80
CA ALA A 213 -3.60 8.28 -13.49
C ALA A 213 -3.02 9.40 -12.59
N VAL A 214 -3.47 9.49 -11.34
CA VAL A 214 -2.99 10.47 -10.37
C VAL A 214 -1.53 10.21 -9.97
N VAL A 215 -1.12 8.95 -9.76
CA VAL A 215 0.27 8.59 -9.50
C VAL A 215 1.17 9.07 -10.65
N THR A 216 0.82 8.74 -11.90
CA THR A 216 1.59 9.19 -13.07
C THR A 216 1.63 10.72 -13.19
N MET A 217 0.51 11.41 -12.94
CA MET A 217 0.44 12.86 -12.97
C MET A 217 1.25 13.53 -11.84
N ALA A 218 1.30 12.93 -10.65
CA ALA A 218 2.12 13.39 -9.52
C ALA A 218 3.60 13.26 -9.86
N THR A 219 4.02 12.12 -10.40
CA THR A 219 5.41 11.89 -10.82
C THR A 219 5.85 12.87 -11.91
N ASN A 220 5.01 13.12 -12.91
CA ASN A 220 5.28 14.12 -13.95
C ASN A 220 5.42 15.54 -13.39
N SER A 221 4.61 15.89 -12.38
CA SER A 221 4.70 17.19 -11.71
C SER A 221 6.02 17.31 -10.94
N ASN A 222 6.43 16.25 -10.22
CA ASN A 222 7.70 16.21 -9.51
C ASN A 222 8.90 16.38 -10.45
N ILE A 223 8.85 15.81 -11.66
CA ILE A 223 9.91 16.05 -12.66
C ILE A 223 9.90 17.46 -13.20
N ALA A 224 8.74 18.06 -13.44
CA ALA A 224 8.69 19.47 -13.83
C ALA A 224 9.36 20.36 -12.76
N LEU A 225 9.15 20.06 -11.47
CA LEU A 225 9.82 20.75 -10.38
C LEU A 225 11.34 20.50 -10.40
N SER A 226 11.76 19.24 -10.44
CA SER A 226 13.17 18.86 -10.47
C SER A 226 13.91 19.41 -11.70
N ALA A 227 13.25 19.52 -12.85
CA ALA A 227 13.82 20.08 -14.07
C ALA A 227 14.09 21.59 -13.97
N ILE A 228 13.25 22.33 -13.24
CA ILE A 228 13.54 23.74 -12.96
C ILE A 228 14.66 23.84 -11.91
N LEU A 229 14.58 23.06 -10.83
CA LEU A 229 15.56 23.09 -9.75
C LEU A 229 16.96 22.65 -10.20
N SER A 230 17.09 21.72 -11.15
CA SER A 230 18.38 21.23 -11.66
C SER A 230 19.18 22.29 -12.42
N LYS A 231 18.54 23.39 -12.83
CA LYS A 231 19.25 24.57 -13.36
C LYS A 231 20.16 25.20 -12.29
N TYR A 232 19.73 25.15 -11.03
CA TYR A 232 20.35 25.80 -9.88
C TYR A 232 21.11 24.83 -8.96
N ILE A 233 20.62 23.58 -8.85
CA ILE A 233 21.21 22.55 -8.00
C ILE A 233 21.78 21.44 -8.89
N LYS A 234 23.11 21.31 -8.92
CA LYS A 234 23.79 20.30 -9.74
C LYS A 234 23.98 18.96 -9.05
N ASP A 235 24.13 18.96 -7.72
CA ASP A 235 24.27 17.72 -6.96
C ASP A 235 22.92 16.97 -6.90
N PRO A 236 22.83 15.74 -7.42
CA PRO A 236 21.57 14.99 -7.46
C PRO A 236 20.96 14.73 -6.07
N LYS A 237 21.79 14.58 -5.03
CA LYS A 237 21.31 14.34 -3.66
C LYS A 237 20.66 15.60 -3.09
N GLN A 238 21.30 16.76 -3.27
CA GLN A 238 20.72 18.05 -2.90
C GLN A 238 19.48 18.37 -3.72
N LEU A 239 19.45 18.00 -5.01
CA LEU A 239 18.27 18.19 -5.86
C LEU A 239 17.07 17.39 -5.35
N CYS A 240 17.26 16.10 -5.06
CA CYS A 240 16.24 15.24 -4.46
C CYS A 240 15.76 15.80 -3.11
N ALA A 241 16.68 16.19 -2.24
CA ALA A 241 16.35 16.79 -0.95
C ALA A 241 15.58 18.11 -1.09
N ALA A 242 15.93 18.95 -2.06
CA ALA A 242 15.23 20.19 -2.36
C ALA A 242 13.79 19.92 -2.83
N THR A 243 13.60 19.02 -3.80
CA THR A 243 12.27 18.60 -4.26
C THR A 243 11.42 18.08 -3.09
N ASN A 244 11.99 17.24 -2.21
CA ASN A 244 11.29 16.73 -1.03
C ASN A 244 10.87 17.85 -0.06
N ARG A 245 11.65 18.93 0.09
CA ARG A 245 11.25 20.08 0.92
C ARG A 245 10.01 20.81 0.39
N PHE A 246 9.86 20.94 -0.93
CA PHE A 246 8.64 21.51 -1.54
C PHE A 246 7.42 20.61 -1.32
N LEU A 247 7.61 19.29 -1.34
CA LEU A 247 6.56 18.31 -1.09
C LEU A 247 6.19 18.22 0.39
N ALA A 248 7.14 18.41 1.30
CA ALA A 248 6.94 18.30 2.74
C ALA A 248 5.95 19.34 3.30
N ILE A 249 5.79 20.49 2.63
CA ILE A 249 4.82 21.54 3.01
C ILE A 249 3.44 21.35 2.36
N SER A 250 3.20 20.22 1.68
CA SER A 250 1.90 19.91 1.08
C SER A 250 0.81 19.84 2.14
N LYS A 251 -0.33 20.45 1.84
CA LYS A 251 -1.54 20.39 2.66
C LYS A 251 -2.37 19.15 2.31
N ASP A 252 -3.26 18.77 3.20
CA ASP A 252 -4.25 17.69 3.00
C ASP A 252 -3.65 16.34 2.60
N VAL A 253 -2.50 15.98 3.19
CA VAL A 253 -1.85 14.67 3.04
C VAL A 253 -2.48 13.70 4.04
N VAL A 254 -3.35 12.82 3.54
CA VAL A 254 -4.21 11.94 4.37
C VAL A 254 -3.41 11.10 5.37
N SER A 255 -2.29 10.51 4.94
CA SER A 255 -1.42 9.70 5.81
C SER A 255 -0.73 10.52 6.90
N ALA A 256 -0.39 11.79 6.64
CA ALA A 256 0.24 12.67 7.61
C ALA A 256 -0.69 13.12 8.75
N GLU A 257 -2.01 12.98 8.58
CA GLU A 257 -2.99 13.29 9.62
C GLU A 257 -3.04 12.24 10.74
N ILE A 258 -2.76 10.96 10.43
CA ILE A 258 -2.84 9.86 11.40
C ILE A 258 -1.93 10.08 12.60
N PRO A 259 -0.60 10.28 12.44
CA PRO A 259 0.27 10.50 13.59
C PRO A 259 -0.12 11.77 14.37
N LYS A 260 -0.56 12.84 13.70
CA LYS A 260 -1.04 14.06 14.37
C LYS A 260 -2.25 13.81 15.26
N ARG A 261 -3.23 13.05 14.77
CA ARG A 261 -4.44 12.70 15.54
C ARG A 261 -4.16 11.73 16.68
N VAL A 262 -3.28 10.76 16.47
CA VAL A 262 -2.84 9.86 17.54
C VAL A 262 -2.08 10.64 18.63
N ARG A 263 -1.18 11.54 18.25
CA ARG A 263 -0.48 12.43 19.20
C ARG A 263 -1.46 13.30 19.98
N LYS A 264 -2.44 13.91 19.30
CA LYS A 264 -3.50 14.69 19.96
C LYS A 264 -4.27 13.86 21.00
N MET A 265 -4.63 12.61 20.69
CA MET A 265 -5.27 11.72 21.67
C MET A 265 -4.35 11.40 22.85
N ALA A 266 -3.05 11.20 22.62
CA ALA A 266 -2.08 10.99 23.68
C ALA A 266 -1.86 12.24 24.56
N GLU A 267 -1.91 13.44 23.97
CA GLU A 267 -1.89 14.72 24.69
C GLU A 267 -3.13 14.89 25.57
N LEU A 268 -4.31 14.46 25.11
CA LEU A 268 -5.54 14.46 25.92
C LEU A 268 -5.44 13.53 27.12
N VAL A 269 -4.77 12.37 26.99
CA VAL A 269 -4.47 11.52 28.15
C VAL A 269 -3.51 12.23 29.11
N ARG A 270 -2.40 12.78 28.58
CA ARG A 270 -1.40 13.49 29.39
C ARG A 270 -1.97 14.71 30.12
N ALA A 271 -2.92 15.41 29.52
CA ALA A 271 -3.56 16.59 30.09
C ALA A 271 -4.34 16.29 31.39
N LYS A 272 -4.67 15.03 31.65
CA LYS A 272 -5.32 14.62 32.91
C LYS A 272 -4.35 14.43 34.07
N GLY A 273 -3.06 14.27 33.77
CA GLY A 273 -1.99 14.14 34.77
C GLY A 273 -0.94 13.10 34.37
N SER A 274 0.31 13.32 34.80
CA SER A 274 1.42 12.41 34.49
C SER A 274 1.24 11.02 35.10
N ASP A 275 0.62 10.90 36.27
CA ASP A 275 0.37 9.60 36.91
C ASP A 275 -0.70 8.80 36.16
N GLU A 276 -1.78 9.46 35.71
CA GLU A 276 -2.81 8.84 34.90
C GLU A 276 -2.28 8.42 33.53
N ALA A 277 -1.42 9.24 32.92
CA ALA A 277 -0.72 8.87 31.68
C ALA A 277 0.18 7.65 31.86
N ARG A 278 0.95 7.55 32.96
CA ARG A 278 1.75 6.35 33.26
C ARG A 278 0.88 5.12 33.50
N ALA A 279 -0.23 5.27 34.22
CA ALA A 279 -1.20 4.20 34.43
C ALA A 279 -1.77 3.71 33.09
N PHE A 280 -2.19 4.62 32.21
CA PHE A 280 -2.70 4.30 30.88
C PHE A 280 -1.68 3.56 30.01
N VAL A 281 -0.41 3.99 30.02
CA VAL A 281 0.68 3.32 29.28
C VAL A 281 0.90 1.88 29.77
N GLY A 282 0.70 1.62 31.07
CA GLY A 282 0.84 0.29 31.67
C GLY A 282 -0.32 -0.69 31.43
N LEU A 283 -1.45 -0.22 30.89
CA LEU A 283 -2.61 -1.08 30.59
C LEU A 283 -2.34 -2.05 29.45
N SER A 284 -3.01 -3.21 29.45
CA SER A 284 -3.08 -4.03 28.24
C SER A 284 -3.82 -3.28 27.11
N PRO A 285 -3.58 -3.59 25.82
CA PRO A 285 -4.23 -2.89 24.72
C PRO A 285 -5.76 -2.90 24.77
N ASP A 286 -6.37 -3.96 25.29
CA ASP A 286 -7.83 -4.07 25.43
C ASP A 286 -8.37 -3.24 26.60
N GLU A 287 -7.62 -3.16 27.71
CA GLU A 287 -7.95 -2.26 28.83
C GLU A 287 -7.76 -0.79 28.45
N ALA A 288 -6.70 -0.48 27.70
CA ALA A 288 -6.47 0.86 27.15
C ALA A 288 -7.61 1.26 26.20
N LEU A 289 -8.08 0.34 25.36
CA LEU A 289 -9.26 0.57 24.54
C LEU A 289 -10.51 0.87 25.38
N LYS A 290 -10.78 0.07 26.42
CA LYS A 290 -11.89 0.33 27.34
C LYS A 290 -11.77 1.69 28.01
N TYR A 291 -10.56 2.07 28.45
CA TYR A 291 -10.29 3.38 29.00
C TYR A 291 -10.60 4.49 27.99
N VAL A 292 -10.18 4.36 26.72
CA VAL A 292 -10.43 5.36 25.67
C VAL A 292 -11.92 5.49 25.35
N VAL A 293 -12.66 4.38 25.31
CA VAL A 293 -14.07 4.35 24.87
C VAL A 293 -15.03 4.68 26.02
N ASN A 294 -14.77 4.20 27.24
CA ASN A 294 -15.74 4.25 28.35
C ASN A 294 -15.38 5.25 29.45
N GLY A 295 -14.14 5.77 29.50
CA GLY A 295 -13.65 6.39 30.74
C GLY A 295 -12.81 5.42 31.55
N ALA A 296 -11.94 5.95 32.42
CA ALA A 296 -11.66 5.26 33.66
C ALA A 296 -13.01 5.05 34.39
N ASN A 297 -13.15 4.00 35.19
CA ASN A 297 -14.38 3.64 35.93
C ASN A 297 -14.82 4.69 36.99
N ASP A 298 -14.58 5.98 36.77
CA ASP A 298 -14.95 7.09 37.62
C ASP A 298 -16.35 7.60 37.28
N GLU A 299 -17.12 7.90 38.33
CA GLU A 299 -18.46 8.49 38.35
C GLU A 299 -18.56 9.89 37.67
N ASN A 300 -17.52 10.33 36.96
CA ASN A 300 -17.45 11.58 36.21
C ASN A 300 -17.28 11.29 34.70
N GLU A 301 -18.37 10.89 34.04
CA GLU A 301 -18.46 10.65 32.58
C GLU A 301 -17.89 11.80 31.71
N ASN A 302 -17.85 13.03 32.23
CA ASN A 302 -17.42 14.22 31.49
C ASN A 302 -15.90 14.36 31.26
N LYS A 303 -15.02 13.75 32.08
CA LYS A 303 -13.56 13.99 31.94
C LYS A 303 -12.92 13.30 30.74
N ASN A 304 -13.58 12.29 30.17
CA ASN A 304 -13.02 11.52 29.05
C ASN A 304 -13.68 11.78 27.70
N GLU A 305 -14.72 12.61 27.68
CA GLU A 305 -15.46 12.94 26.46
C GLU A 305 -14.56 13.45 25.31
N PRO A 306 -13.59 14.36 25.53
CA PRO A 306 -12.73 14.83 24.44
C PRO A 306 -11.88 13.72 23.80
N LEU A 307 -11.40 12.77 24.60
CA LEU A 307 -10.61 11.63 24.11
C LEU A 307 -11.50 10.67 23.33
N ARG A 308 -12.68 10.35 23.88
CA ARG A 308 -13.67 9.48 23.23
C ARG A 308 -14.11 10.05 21.88
N LEU A 309 -14.46 11.33 21.82
CA LEU A 309 -14.83 12.01 20.57
C LEU A 309 -13.68 12.00 19.55
N ALA A 310 -12.46 12.31 19.98
CA ALA A 310 -11.28 12.27 19.10
C ALA A 310 -11.03 10.85 18.55
N PHE A 311 -11.25 9.82 19.36
CA PHE A 311 -11.17 8.43 18.95
C PHE A 311 -12.27 8.04 17.97
N GLU A 312 -13.53 8.41 18.25
CA GLU A 312 -14.66 8.17 17.35
C GLU A 312 -14.46 8.83 15.98
N GLU A 313 -14.00 10.08 15.95
CA GLU A 313 -13.62 10.78 14.71
C GLU A 313 -12.49 10.05 13.96
N PHE A 314 -11.46 9.61 14.68
CA PHE A 314 -10.35 8.86 14.11
C PHE A 314 -10.86 7.56 13.48
N MET A 315 -11.71 6.82 14.17
CA MET A 315 -12.28 5.56 13.69
C MET A 315 -13.27 5.77 12.55
N ALA A 316 -14.00 6.87 12.52
CA ALA A 316 -14.85 7.25 11.39
C ALA A 316 -14.01 7.48 10.13
N LYS A 317 -12.91 8.26 10.25
CA LYS A 317 -12.08 8.67 9.12
C LYS A 317 -11.04 7.64 8.68
N PHE A 318 -10.46 6.86 9.59
CA PHE A 318 -9.33 5.96 9.33
C PHE A 318 -9.55 4.51 9.74
N GLY A 319 -10.73 4.16 10.28
CA GLY A 319 -10.98 2.80 10.76
C GLY A 319 -10.88 1.70 9.68
N HIS A 320 -10.97 2.05 8.40
CA HIS A 320 -10.78 1.12 7.27
C HIS A 320 -9.31 0.78 7.00
N ARG A 321 -8.37 1.54 7.56
CA ARG A 321 -6.92 1.31 7.42
C ARG A 321 -6.49 0.09 8.23
N SER A 322 -5.34 -0.49 7.90
CA SER A 322 -4.72 -1.58 8.66
C SER A 322 -3.23 -1.67 8.35
N TYR A 323 -2.55 -2.61 8.97
CA TYR A 323 -1.35 -3.16 8.35
C TYR A 323 -1.76 -4.16 7.26
N ASN A 324 -0.96 -4.32 6.20
CA ASN A 324 -1.27 -5.21 5.07
C ASN A 324 -2.63 -4.87 4.41
N GLU A 325 -2.82 -3.58 4.05
CA GLU A 325 -4.11 -2.96 3.71
C GLU A 325 -4.85 -3.59 2.52
N LEU A 326 -4.15 -4.27 1.62
CA LEU A 326 -4.73 -4.89 0.41
C LEU A 326 -4.97 -6.40 0.53
N GLU A 327 -4.62 -7.01 1.67
CA GLU A 327 -4.91 -8.42 1.96
C GLU A 327 -6.32 -8.59 2.53
N LEU A 328 -7.15 -9.46 1.92
CA LEU A 328 -8.53 -9.70 2.35
C LEU A 328 -8.62 -10.26 3.78
N ALA A 329 -7.63 -11.04 4.19
CA ALA A 329 -7.60 -11.62 5.52
C ALA A 329 -7.12 -10.64 6.62
N ALA A 330 -6.56 -9.47 6.25
CA ALA A 330 -6.11 -8.48 7.22
C ALA A 330 -7.28 -7.91 8.03
N ARG A 331 -7.00 -7.44 9.25
CA ARG A 331 -8.00 -6.82 10.13
C ARG A 331 -7.86 -5.31 10.08
N ALA A 332 -8.93 -4.62 9.68
CA ALA A 332 -9.05 -3.17 9.76
C ALA A 332 -8.88 -2.69 11.21
N TRP A 333 -8.44 -1.45 11.42
CA TRP A 333 -8.45 -0.83 12.75
C TRP A 333 -9.84 -0.82 13.37
N ARG A 334 -10.90 -0.69 12.56
CA ARG A 334 -12.29 -0.81 13.02
C ARG A 334 -12.63 -2.19 13.58
N GLU A 335 -12.05 -3.25 13.02
CA GLU A 335 -12.25 -4.62 13.50
C GLU A 335 -11.35 -4.95 14.68
N ASN A 336 -10.18 -4.30 14.78
CA ASN A 336 -9.24 -4.46 15.89
C ASN A 336 -8.80 -3.09 16.45
N PRO A 337 -9.70 -2.38 17.14
CA PRO A 337 -9.46 -1.02 17.64
C PRO A 337 -8.38 -0.96 18.74
N SER A 338 -8.08 -2.07 19.42
CA SER A 338 -7.00 -2.16 20.41
C SER A 338 -5.63 -1.80 19.81
N LYS A 339 -5.46 -1.98 18.50
CA LYS A 339 -4.24 -1.53 17.80
C LYS A 339 -4.09 -0.01 17.76
N VAL A 340 -5.20 0.73 17.72
CA VAL A 340 -5.17 2.20 17.79
C VAL A 340 -4.90 2.63 19.23
N ALA A 341 -5.49 1.96 20.23
CA ALA A 341 -5.17 2.19 21.64
C ALA A 341 -3.66 2.01 21.92
N GLU A 342 -3.05 0.94 21.38
CA GLU A 342 -1.61 0.70 21.45
C GLU A 342 -0.79 1.86 20.84
N MET A 343 -1.24 2.45 19.73
CA MET A 343 -0.59 3.62 19.12
C MET A 343 -0.67 4.86 20.02
N ILE A 344 -1.82 5.07 20.68
CA ILE A 344 -2.02 6.17 21.64
C ILE A 344 -1.10 5.97 22.85
N GLN A 345 -1.04 4.75 23.41
CA GLN A 345 -0.14 4.42 24.54
C GLN A 345 1.32 4.72 24.19
N LYS A 346 1.79 4.30 23.01
CA LYS A 346 3.17 4.58 22.56
C LYS A 346 3.46 6.08 22.42
N ASN A 347 2.53 6.85 21.87
CA ASN A 347 2.68 8.30 21.80
C ASN A 347 2.63 8.95 23.19
N CYS A 348 1.84 8.40 24.11
CA CYS A 348 1.76 8.87 25.49
C CYS A 348 3.09 8.63 26.24
N ALA A 349 3.69 7.45 26.07
CA ALA A 349 5.01 7.12 26.60
C ALA A 349 6.08 8.09 26.07
N ALA A 350 6.12 8.31 24.76
CA ALA A 350 7.04 9.27 24.15
C ALA A 350 6.85 10.69 24.71
N LEU A 351 5.60 11.15 24.87
CA LEU A 351 5.27 12.47 25.43
C LEU A 351 5.61 12.63 26.93
N LEU A 352 5.79 11.54 27.67
CA LEU A 352 6.24 11.54 29.06
C LEU A 352 7.77 11.69 29.16
N GLU A 353 8.51 11.24 28.14
CA GLU A 353 9.97 11.31 28.06
C GLU A 353 10.46 12.58 27.34
N GLU A 354 9.60 13.21 26.54
CA GLU A 354 9.92 14.41 25.75
C GLU A 354 10.15 15.63 26.67
N LYS A 355 11.39 16.14 26.72
CA LYS A 355 11.66 17.50 27.22
C LYS A 355 10.96 18.48 26.28
N GLN A 356 10.23 19.46 26.81
CA GLN A 356 9.50 20.46 26.00
C GLN A 356 10.44 21.19 25.02
N THR A 357 10.62 20.66 23.82
CA THR A 357 11.16 21.40 22.68
C THR A 357 9.98 21.98 21.93
N LYS A 358 9.89 23.31 21.92
CA LYS A 358 8.97 24.02 21.04
C LYS A 358 9.42 23.77 19.60
N GLU A 359 8.84 22.79 18.93
CA GLU A 359 8.91 22.72 17.48
C GLU A 359 8.19 23.94 16.92
N ASP A 360 8.85 24.65 16.00
CA ASP A 360 8.25 25.77 15.27
C ASP A 360 7.20 25.20 14.31
N HIS A 361 5.96 25.10 14.77
CA HIS A 361 4.81 24.60 14.01
C HIS A 361 4.30 25.58 12.94
N ARG A 362 5.10 26.59 12.55
CA ARG A 362 4.71 27.48 11.45
C ARG A 362 4.63 26.70 10.14
N ASP A 363 3.48 26.80 9.48
CA ASP A 363 3.28 26.36 8.11
C ASP A 363 4.30 27.08 7.22
N LYS A 364 5.33 26.35 6.77
CA LYS A 364 6.36 26.89 5.87
C LYS A 364 5.75 27.16 4.50
N SER A 365 5.97 28.36 3.99
CA SER A 365 5.57 28.74 2.64
C SER A 365 6.59 28.28 1.59
N ILE A 366 6.20 28.33 0.31
CA ILE A 366 7.11 28.10 -0.82
C ILE A 366 8.30 29.08 -0.75
N ASP A 367 8.08 30.32 -0.35
CA ASP A 367 9.13 31.33 -0.20
C ASP A 367 10.12 30.99 0.91
N ASP A 368 9.64 30.43 2.02
CA ASP A 368 10.51 29.95 3.10
C ASP A 368 11.40 28.81 2.61
N ILE A 369 10.88 27.91 1.77
CA ILE A 369 11.68 26.83 1.18
C ILE A 369 12.74 27.39 0.23
N ILE A 370 12.37 28.31 -0.67
CA ILE A 370 13.31 28.95 -1.60
C ILE A 370 14.44 29.66 -0.83
N LYS A 371 14.09 30.40 0.22
CA LYS A 371 15.04 31.09 1.10
C LYS A 371 15.92 30.09 1.86
N SER A 372 15.35 28.99 2.37
CA SER A 372 16.10 27.95 3.10
C SER A 372 17.10 27.19 2.24
N LEU A 373 16.91 27.20 0.92
CA LEU A 373 17.78 26.56 -0.05
C LEU A 373 18.78 27.54 -0.68
N ASP A 374 18.75 28.82 -0.29
CA ASP A 374 19.57 29.90 -0.86
C ASP A 374 19.52 29.97 -2.41
N LEU A 375 18.33 29.73 -2.98
CA LEU A 375 18.17 29.67 -4.43
C LEU A 375 17.97 31.06 -5.03
N LYS A 376 18.95 31.50 -5.82
CA LYS A 376 18.86 32.71 -6.65
C LYS A 376 18.17 32.41 -7.98
N LEU A 377 16.85 32.26 -7.93
CA LEU A 377 16.03 31.90 -9.09
C LEU A 377 15.88 33.07 -10.08
N ALA A 378 15.99 32.79 -11.38
CA ALA A 378 15.61 33.74 -12.43
C ALA A 378 14.10 34.06 -12.35
N PHE A 379 13.69 35.25 -12.79
CA PHE A 379 12.30 35.73 -12.65
C PHE A 379 11.25 34.75 -13.18
N VAL A 380 11.49 34.16 -14.36
CA VAL A 380 10.56 33.20 -14.97
C VAL A 380 10.46 31.91 -14.16
N ASP A 381 11.59 31.32 -13.79
CA ASP A 381 11.62 30.08 -12.99
C ASP A 381 11.00 30.30 -11.59
N SER A 382 11.29 31.45 -11.00
CA SER A 382 10.75 31.96 -9.74
C SER A 382 9.21 32.08 -9.79
N LEU A 383 8.66 32.59 -10.89
CA LEU A 383 7.21 32.69 -11.12
C LEU A 383 6.58 31.30 -11.36
N LEU A 384 7.22 30.47 -12.20
CA LEU A 384 6.74 29.13 -12.53
C LEU A 384 6.66 28.23 -11.29
N ILE A 385 7.70 28.21 -10.45
CA ILE A 385 7.72 27.43 -9.21
C ILE A 385 6.58 27.87 -8.30
N ARG A 386 6.44 29.19 -8.06
CA ARG A 386 5.46 29.73 -7.11
C ARG A 386 4.01 29.55 -7.54
N LYS A 387 3.72 29.79 -8.83
CA LYS A 387 2.33 29.91 -9.30
C LYS A 387 1.80 28.66 -9.96
N LEU A 388 2.67 27.80 -10.50
CA LEU A 388 2.24 26.65 -11.30
C LEU A 388 2.79 25.34 -10.77
N VAL A 389 4.11 25.19 -10.73
CA VAL A 389 4.75 23.86 -10.59
C VAL A 389 4.67 23.35 -9.15
N ALA A 390 5.11 24.12 -8.15
CA ALA A 390 5.07 23.66 -6.76
C ALA A 390 3.63 23.45 -6.25
N PRO A 391 2.67 24.39 -6.46
CA PRO A 391 1.27 24.14 -6.08
C PRO A 391 0.68 22.91 -6.75
N ARG A 392 1.03 22.65 -8.01
CA ARG A 392 0.56 21.45 -8.71
C ARG A 392 1.18 20.17 -8.16
N CYS A 393 2.48 20.17 -7.81
CA CYS A 393 3.12 19.02 -7.15
C CYS A 393 2.42 18.70 -5.83
N GLN A 394 2.19 19.71 -4.99
CA GLN A 394 1.55 19.56 -3.68
C GLN A 394 0.11 19.05 -3.82
N LEU A 395 -0.65 19.60 -4.77
CA LEU A 395 -2.00 19.13 -5.09
C LEU A 395 -2.00 17.67 -5.55
N MET A 396 -1.14 17.29 -6.49
CA MET A 396 -1.10 15.93 -7.01
C MET A 396 -0.62 14.92 -5.95
N LEU A 397 0.28 15.31 -5.05
CA LEU A 397 0.66 14.50 -3.90
C LEU A 397 -0.53 14.26 -2.94
N SER A 398 -1.27 15.32 -2.60
CA SER A 398 -2.49 15.18 -1.77
C SER A 398 -3.51 14.26 -2.44
N LEU A 399 -3.74 14.39 -3.75
CA LEU A 399 -4.67 13.55 -4.49
C LEU A 399 -4.20 12.09 -4.59
N ARG A 400 -2.88 11.85 -4.72
CA ARG A 400 -2.30 10.51 -4.70
C ARG A 400 -2.64 9.81 -3.38
N GLU A 401 -2.48 10.51 -2.26
CA GLU A 401 -2.83 9.98 -0.94
C GLU A 401 -4.35 9.79 -0.77
N LYS A 402 -5.17 10.71 -1.30
CA LYS A 402 -6.65 10.57 -1.27
C LYS A 402 -7.14 9.39 -2.09
N THR A 403 -6.61 9.18 -3.30
CA THR A 403 -6.96 8.03 -4.15
C THR A 403 -6.45 6.71 -3.56
N LYS A 404 -5.26 6.68 -2.95
CA LYS A 404 -4.81 5.51 -2.15
C LYS A 404 -5.78 5.22 -1.02
N ASN A 405 -6.20 6.24 -0.28
CA ASN A 405 -7.17 6.07 0.81
C ASN A 405 -8.51 5.48 0.30
N ILE A 406 -9.02 5.96 -0.84
CA ILE A 406 -10.20 5.41 -1.49
C ILE A 406 -10.00 3.93 -1.86
N LEU A 407 -8.87 3.58 -2.49
CA LEU A 407 -8.56 2.19 -2.84
C LEU A 407 -8.57 1.28 -1.60
N VAL A 408 -8.03 1.74 -0.48
CA VAL A 408 -8.05 1.00 0.79
C VAL A 408 -9.46 0.91 1.39
N MET A 409 -10.29 1.96 1.26
CA MET A 409 -11.71 1.89 1.65
C MET A 409 -12.49 0.86 0.82
N PHE A 410 -12.22 0.80 -0.48
CA PHE A 410 -12.77 -0.22 -1.37
C PHE A 410 -12.33 -1.62 -0.92
N ASN A 411 -11.05 -1.81 -0.61
CA ASN A 411 -10.59 -3.11 -0.12
C ASN A 411 -11.21 -3.48 1.24
N ASP A 412 -11.42 -2.51 2.14
CA ASP A 412 -12.14 -2.72 3.41
C ASP A 412 -13.56 -3.25 3.20
N CYS A 413 -14.25 -2.75 2.18
CA CYS A 413 -15.57 -3.24 1.77
C CYS A 413 -15.53 -4.71 1.31
N LEU A 414 -14.48 -5.11 0.59
CA LEU A 414 -14.27 -6.51 0.22
C LEU A 414 -13.96 -7.38 1.43
N ARG A 415 -13.08 -6.94 2.34
CA ARG A 415 -12.79 -7.64 3.59
C ARG A 415 -14.05 -7.93 4.38
N GLU A 416 -14.86 -6.90 4.59
CA GLU A 416 -16.13 -6.99 5.32
C GLU A 416 -17.09 -7.99 4.66
N SER A 417 -17.24 -7.91 3.32
CA SER A 417 -18.07 -8.83 2.55
C SER A 417 -17.56 -10.28 2.63
N SER A 418 -16.24 -10.50 2.52
CA SER A 418 -15.61 -11.82 2.67
C SER A 418 -15.83 -12.39 4.07
N ARG A 419 -15.75 -11.58 5.13
CA ARG A 419 -16.02 -12.03 6.51
C ARG A 419 -17.46 -12.45 6.71
N MET A 420 -18.40 -11.71 6.13
CA MET A 420 -19.82 -12.07 6.15
C MET A 420 -20.04 -13.43 5.49
N LEU A 421 -19.41 -13.65 4.33
CA LEU A 421 -19.46 -14.93 3.63
C LEU A 421 -18.80 -16.07 4.44
N ALA A 422 -17.62 -15.84 5.02
CA ALA A 422 -16.91 -16.83 5.84
C ALA A 422 -17.76 -17.33 7.01
N LYS A 423 -18.38 -16.40 7.76
CA LYS A 423 -19.27 -16.70 8.88
C LYS A 423 -20.44 -17.59 8.46
N GLU A 424 -21.05 -17.27 7.33
CA GLU A 424 -22.18 -18.03 6.82
C GLU A 424 -21.75 -19.42 6.30
N LEU A 425 -20.57 -19.54 5.68
CA LEU A 425 -20.02 -20.82 5.24
C LEU A 425 -19.76 -21.75 6.43
N VAL A 426 -19.24 -21.22 7.54
CA VAL A 426 -19.07 -21.98 8.80
C VAL A 426 -20.42 -22.36 9.39
N ARG A 427 -21.36 -21.42 9.46
CA ARG A 427 -22.71 -21.67 10.00
C ARG A 427 -23.44 -22.80 9.24
N GLN A 428 -23.24 -22.88 7.92
CA GLN A 428 -23.79 -23.94 7.07
C GLN A 428 -22.85 -25.15 6.93
N GLN A 429 -21.79 -25.24 7.74
CA GLN A 429 -20.84 -26.36 7.77
C GLN A 429 -20.18 -26.65 6.41
N ARG A 430 -20.04 -25.63 5.54
CA ARG A 430 -19.33 -25.73 4.27
C ARG A 430 -17.82 -25.69 4.45
N ILE A 431 -17.34 -24.98 5.47
CA ILE A 431 -15.93 -24.92 5.90
C ILE A 431 -15.84 -25.04 7.43
N PRO A 432 -14.72 -25.53 7.99
CA PRO A 432 -14.58 -25.74 9.42
C PRO A 432 -14.40 -24.45 10.24
N ASP A 433 -13.81 -23.40 9.66
CA ASP A 433 -13.53 -22.13 10.34
C ASP A 433 -13.48 -20.96 9.35
N GLU A 434 -13.64 -19.73 9.86
CA GLU A 434 -13.71 -18.51 9.03
C GLU A 434 -12.40 -18.23 8.27
N ASP A 435 -11.25 -18.61 8.84
CA ASP A 435 -9.93 -18.31 8.26
C ASP A 435 -9.66 -19.15 7.01
N LEU A 436 -10.24 -20.35 6.93
CA LEU A 436 -10.07 -21.23 5.77
C LEU A 436 -10.56 -20.59 4.46
N LEU A 437 -11.54 -19.67 4.51
CA LEU A 437 -12.04 -18.96 3.32
C LEU A 437 -10.90 -18.33 2.51
N TYR A 438 -9.91 -17.74 3.18
CA TYR A 438 -8.86 -16.99 2.48
C TYR A 438 -7.91 -17.89 1.68
N TYR A 439 -7.93 -19.20 1.93
CA TYR A 439 -7.15 -20.21 1.22
C TYR A 439 -7.90 -20.88 0.07
N VAL A 440 -9.17 -20.50 -0.14
CA VAL A 440 -9.98 -20.91 -1.29
C VAL A 440 -9.71 -19.95 -2.44
N ALA A 441 -9.49 -20.48 -3.65
CA ALA A 441 -9.38 -19.64 -4.84
C ALA A 441 -10.77 -19.13 -5.26
N PHE A 442 -10.84 -17.99 -5.95
CA PHE A 442 -12.12 -17.32 -6.23
C PHE A 442 -13.06 -18.16 -7.11
N ASP A 443 -12.52 -18.89 -8.07
CA ASP A 443 -13.25 -19.82 -8.94
C ASP A 443 -13.79 -21.04 -8.19
N GLU A 444 -13.10 -21.49 -7.14
CA GLU A 444 -13.52 -22.56 -6.24
C GLU A 444 -14.65 -22.11 -5.27
N LEU A 445 -14.80 -20.80 -5.06
CA LEU A 445 -15.73 -20.26 -4.07
C LEU A 445 -17.20 -20.44 -4.44
N LYS A 446 -17.56 -20.27 -5.72
CA LYS A 446 -18.96 -20.42 -6.16
C LYS A 446 -19.46 -21.87 -5.99
N PRO A 447 -18.73 -22.92 -6.42
CA PRO A 447 -19.08 -24.30 -6.10
C PRO A 447 -19.29 -24.54 -4.59
N LEU A 448 -18.41 -24.00 -3.76
CA LEU A 448 -18.47 -24.12 -2.29
C LEU A 448 -19.68 -23.39 -1.67
N VAL A 449 -20.12 -22.29 -2.29
CA VAL A 449 -21.33 -21.54 -1.92
C VAL A 449 -22.59 -22.31 -2.28
N MET A 450 -22.58 -23.02 -3.41
CA MET A 450 -23.72 -23.82 -3.86
C MET A 450 -23.85 -25.10 -3.04
N ASP A 451 -22.75 -25.83 -2.83
CA ASP A 451 -22.75 -27.06 -2.06
C ASP A 451 -21.41 -27.33 -1.33
N TYR A 452 -21.38 -28.32 -0.45
CA TYR A 452 -20.17 -28.74 0.24
C TYR A 452 -19.22 -29.39 -0.76
N GLN A 453 -17.98 -28.90 -0.79
CA GLN A 453 -16.96 -29.36 -1.73
C GLN A 453 -15.75 -29.91 -0.94
N PRO A 454 -15.71 -31.22 -0.62
CA PRO A 454 -14.63 -31.82 0.17
C PRO A 454 -13.24 -31.57 -0.46
N ALA A 455 -13.14 -31.66 -1.79
CA ALA A 455 -11.89 -31.45 -2.52
C ALA A 455 -11.36 -30.01 -2.35
N VAL A 456 -12.24 -29.01 -2.47
CA VAL A 456 -11.89 -27.58 -2.27
C VAL A 456 -11.44 -27.35 -0.83
N VAL A 457 -12.17 -27.89 0.15
CA VAL A 457 -11.82 -27.75 1.57
C VAL A 457 -10.46 -28.38 1.87
N MET A 458 -10.21 -29.59 1.36
CA MET A 458 -8.93 -30.27 1.52
C MET A 458 -7.78 -29.49 0.86
N GLN A 459 -7.98 -28.93 -0.33
CA GLN A 459 -6.98 -28.10 -1.01
C GLN A 459 -6.69 -26.81 -0.22
N ALA A 460 -7.72 -26.12 0.26
CA ALA A 460 -7.57 -24.94 1.10
C ALA A 460 -6.80 -25.25 2.40
N VAL A 461 -7.01 -26.43 3.01
CA VAL A 461 -6.24 -26.86 4.19
C VAL A 461 -4.77 -27.06 3.85
N LYS A 462 -4.45 -27.68 2.70
CA LYS A 462 -3.06 -27.83 2.23
C LYS A 462 -2.38 -26.48 2.00
N ARG A 463 -3.07 -25.54 1.35
CA ARG A 463 -2.60 -24.15 1.17
C ARG A 463 -2.37 -23.46 2.52
N ARG A 464 -3.28 -23.60 3.48
CA ARG A 464 -3.10 -23.06 4.84
C ARG A 464 -1.86 -23.63 5.53
N GLN A 465 -1.61 -24.93 5.39
CA GLN A 465 -0.41 -25.58 5.93
C GLN A 465 0.87 -25.12 5.21
N LEU A 466 0.84 -24.90 3.90
CA LEU A 466 1.94 -24.29 3.16
C LEU A 466 2.24 -22.89 3.72
N PHE A 467 1.21 -22.05 3.87
CA PHE A 467 1.40 -20.68 4.37
C PHE A 467 1.98 -20.63 5.78
N LYS A 468 1.49 -21.49 6.68
CA LYS A 468 2.03 -21.60 8.04
C LYS A 468 3.52 -21.98 8.05
N ARG A 469 3.97 -22.79 7.08
CA ARG A 469 5.37 -23.25 6.98
C ARG A 469 6.29 -22.28 6.24
N MET A 470 5.81 -21.70 5.14
CA MET A 470 6.65 -20.95 4.20
C MET A 470 6.61 -19.44 4.44
N PHE A 471 5.49 -18.91 4.95
CA PHE A 471 5.26 -17.46 5.10
C PHE A 471 5.07 -17.08 6.57
N SER A 472 5.66 -17.84 7.51
CA SER A 472 5.72 -17.47 8.93
C SER A 472 6.55 -16.20 9.16
N GLU A 473 7.49 -15.92 8.26
CA GLU A 473 8.36 -14.74 8.26
C GLU A 473 8.19 -13.94 6.96
N VAL A 474 8.51 -12.65 7.02
CA VAL A 474 8.53 -11.78 5.84
C VAL A 474 9.67 -12.20 4.93
N TRP A 475 9.35 -12.58 3.69
CA TRP A 475 10.38 -12.76 2.67
C TRP A 475 10.93 -11.40 2.25
N LYS A 476 12.26 -11.29 2.27
CA LYS A 476 12.97 -10.10 1.79
C LYS A 476 13.49 -10.37 0.38
N PHE A 477 13.44 -9.33 -0.43
CA PHE A 477 13.82 -9.37 -1.83
C PHE A 477 14.78 -8.22 -2.09
N ASP A 478 15.72 -8.41 -3.02
CA ASP A 478 16.50 -7.30 -3.55
C ASP A 478 15.58 -6.27 -4.22
N GLU A 479 16.09 -5.05 -4.43
CA GLU A 479 15.33 -3.99 -5.08
C GLU A 479 14.88 -4.39 -6.49
N ILE A 480 15.72 -5.13 -7.23
CA ILE A 480 15.44 -5.75 -8.52
C ILE A 480 16.03 -7.15 -8.51
N PHE A 481 15.24 -8.18 -8.81
CA PHE A 481 15.65 -9.59 -8.73
C PHE A 481 14.99 -10.42 -9.83
N SER A 482 15.62 -11.51 -10.26
CA SER A 482 15.07 -12.44 -11.25
C SER A 482 14.42 -13.68 -10.62
N GLU A 483 15.02 -14.20 -9.54
CA GLU A 483 14.51 -15.38 -8.84
C GLU A 483 13.69 -15.01 -7.59
N VAL A 484 12.48 -15.55 -7.52
CA VAL A 484 11.57 -15.39 -6.39
C VAL A 484 11.88 -16.49 -5.38
N VAL A 485 12.84 -16.26 -4.49
CA VAL A 485 13.22 -17.22 -3.44
C VAL A 485 13.39 -16.51 -2.10
N PRO A 486 13.17 -17.20 -0.96
CA PRO A 486 13.26 -16.61 0.38
C PRO A 486 14.63 -16.01 0.79
N ASN A 487 15.65 -16.00 -0.08
CA ASN A 487 17.05 -16.07 0.34
C ASN A 487 18.01 -14.98 -0.18
N HIS A 488 17.55 -13.82 -0.65
CA HIS A 488 18.47 -12.68 -0.81
C HIS A 488 18.90 -12.04 0.53
N MET A 489 18.70 -12.76 1.65
CA MET A 489 18.99 -12.34 3.03
C MET A 489 20.43 -12.57 3.49
N LYS A 490 21.35 -13.00 2.63
CA LYS A 490 22.76 -12.83 2.95
C LYS A 490 23.27 -11.76 2.00
N PRO A 491 23.65 -10.57 2.50
CA PRO A 491 24.61 -9.76 1.77
C PRO A 491 25.70 -10.74 1.32
N THR A 492 26.11 -10.66 0.06
CA THR A 492 27.24 -11.50 -0.35
C THR A 492 28.37 -11.23 0.64
N LYS A 493 29.24 -12.21 0.93
CA LYS A 493 30.35 -11.96 1.85
C LYS A 493 31.10 -10.69 1.47
N GLU A 494 31.21 -10.42 0.17
CA GLU A 494 31.80 -9.17 -0.34
C GLU A 494 30.97 -7.92 0.05
N LEU A 495 29.64 -7.96 -0.02
CA LEU A 495 28.79 -6.84 0.39
C LEU A 495 28.82 -6.63 1.91
N ASP A 496 28.79 -7.69 2.71
CA ASP A 496 28.93 -7.61 4.18
C ASP A 496 30.29 -7.01 4.57
N GLU A 497 31.37 -7.49 3.95
CA GLU A 497 32.72 -6.97 4.16
C GLU A 497 32.83 -5.51 3.71
N ALA A 498 32.27 -5.16 2.55
CA ALA A 498 32.25 -3.78 2.06
C ALA A 498 31.44 -2.85 2.97
N ILE A 499 30.30 -3.30 3.50
CA ILE A 499 29.48 -2.55 4.46
C ILE A 499 30.21 -2.38 5.79
N ALA A 500 30.82 -3.46 6.31
CA ALA A 500 31.55 -3.44 7.58
C ALA A 500 32.78 -2.53 7.53
N GLN A 501 33.44 -2.46 6.38
CA GLN A 501 34.60 -1.59 6.15
C GLN A 501 34.22 -0.17 5.69
N ALA A 502 32.95 0.07 5.35
CA ALA A 502 32.52 1.38 4.87
C ALA A 502 32.52 2.40 6.04
N PRO A 503 33.30 3.50 5.95
CA PRO A 503 33.26 4.55 6.96
C PRO A 503 31.92 5.29 6.98
N LYS A 504 31.12 5.14 5.91
CA LYS A 504 29.81 5.77 5.76
C LYS A 504 28.93 4.98 4.81
N LEU A 505 27.68 4.78 5.22
CA LEU A 505 26.62 4.21 4.37
C LEU A 505 25.86 5.32 3.64
N TYR A 506 25.48 5.06 2.40
CA TYR A 506 24.71 5.98 1.56
C TYR A 506 23.30 5.44 1.33
N GLY A 507 22.32 6.34 1.28
CA GLY A 507 20.92 6.02 1.00
C GLY A 507 20.19 7.20 0.38
N THR A 508 18.89 7.02 0.14
CA THR A 508 18.01 8.05 -0.41
C THR A 508 17.68 9.11 0.65
N PRO A 509 17.91 10.41 0.38
CA PRO A 509 17.65 11.46 1.35
C PRO A 509 16.14 11.66 1.56
N ALA A 510 15.60 11.11 2.66
CA ALA A 510 14.18 11.20 3.00
C ALA A 510 13.84 12.47 3.81
N SER A 511 14.64 12.80 4.83
CA SER A 511 14.47 13.99 5.67
C SER A 511 15.78 14.77 5.73
N SER A 512 15.69 16.10 5.66
CA SER A 512 16.87 16.95 5.73
C SER A 512 17.24 17.23 7.18
N GLY A 513 18.48 16.94 7.56
CA GLY A 513 19.03 17.19 8.88
C GLY A 513 20.33 16.43 9.09
N LYS A 514 21.04 16.74 10.18
CA LYS A 514 22.14 15.92 10.69
C LYS A 514 21.82 15.63 12.15
N VAL A 515 21.85 14.35 12.52
CA VAL A 515 21.60 13.88 13.88
C VAL A 515 22.68 12.87 14.24
N GLN A 516 23.04 12.80 15.52
CA GLN A 516 23.87 11.76 16.10
C GLN A 516 23.11 11.21 17.30
N GLY A 517 23.02 9.89 17.39
CA GLY A 517 22.19 9.22 18.38
C GLY A 517 22.45 7.72 18.41
N ARG A 518 21.81 7.02 19.35
CA ARG A 518 21.90 5.57 19.47
C ARG A 518 21.10 4.90 18.35
N VAL A 519 21.69 3.88 17.73
CA VAL A 519 20.97 3.04 16.77
C VAL A 519 20.07 2.04 17.51
N CYS A 520 18.76 2.13 17.29
CA CYS A 520 17.80 1.11 17.74
C CYS A 520 17.43 0.21 16.55
N ARG A 521 17.84 -1.06 16.58
CA ARG A 521 17.48 -2.04 15.55
C ARG A 521 16.13 -2.69 15.89
N VAL A 522 15.17 -2.53 14.98
CA VAL A 522 13.81 -3.06 15.06
C VAL A 522 13.53 -3.86 13.79
N GLU A 523 13.28 -5.15 13.89
CA GLU A 523 13.11 -6.02 12.72
C GLU A 523 11.66 -6.18 12.26
N GLY A 524 10.72 -5.70 13.06
CA GLY A 524 9.30 -5.65 12.72
C GLY A 524 8.48 -4.92 13.75
N HIS A 525 7.20 -4.68 13.46
CA HIS A 525 6.30 -3.91 14.34
C HIS A 525 6.17 -4.49 15.76
N LYS A 526 6.41 -5.79 15.93
CA LYS A 526 6.39 -6.47 17.22
C LYS A 526 7.54 -6.05 18.14
N GLU A 527 8.59 -5.46 17.58
CA GLU A 527 9.81 -5.05 18.30
C GLU A 527 9.90 -3.53 18.50
N LEU A 528 8.81 -2.80 18.24
CA LEU A 528 8.79 -1.34 18.40
C LEU A 528 8.99 -0.88 19.84
N ASP A 529 8.77 -1.76 20.82
CA ASP A 529 9.10 -1.59 22.23
C ASP A 529 10.62 -1.48 22.51
N LYS A 530 11.47 -1.91 21.55
CA LYS A 530 12.93 -1.75 21.64
C LYS A 530 13.40 -0.33 21.34
N VAL A 531 12.54 0.53 20.78
CA VAL A 531 12.89 1.93 20.51
C VAL A 531 12.94 2.69 21.83
N ARG A 532 14.09 3.26 22.15
CA ARG A 532 14.27 4.16 23.30
C ARG A 532 14.67 5.54 22.81
N PRO A 533 14.17 6.64 23.41
CA PRO A 533 14.77 7.94 23.17
C PRO A 533 16.21 7.97 23.67
N ASP A 534 17.01 8.86 23.06
CA ASP A 534 18.39 9.13 23.45
C ASP A 534 18.51 9.86 24.78
#